data_AF-A0A1V9AAJ3-F1
#
_entry.id   AF-A0A1V9AAJ3-F1
#
_cell.length_a   1.000
_cell.length_b   1.000
_cell.length_c   1.000
_cell.angle_alpha   90.00
_cell.angle_beta   90.00
_cell.angle_gamma   90.00
#
_symmetry.space_group_name_H-M   'P 1'
#
loop_
_entity.id
_entity.type
_entity.pdbx_description
1 polymer ?
#
loop_
_entity_poly.entity_id
_entity_poly.type
_entity_poly.pdbx_seq_one_letter_code
_entity_poly.pdbx_strand_id
1 'polypeptide(L)'
;MTGRDDGGLGKEQWGVVSATLGHVEVVADMSWGLVDTRVLRVRSEGADFVVKAAGACNHHIGREINAHETATNPLLRTDSCSRLVAADREHNILITTFVPGSLVEGTSAELSRGPQAGR
;
A
#
# COMPACT_ATOMS: atom_id res chain seq x y z
N MET A 1 -0.48 -20.63 22.23
CA MET A 1 0.43 -19.62 21.67
C MET A 1 -0.10 -19.27 20.29
N THR A 2 -0.99 -18.29 20.21
CA THR A 2 -1.58 -17.83 18.94
C THR A 2 -0.49 -17.07 18.19
N GLY A 3 -0.03 -17.61 17.06
CA GLY A 3 0.91 -16.93 16.18
C GLY A 3 0.32 -15.60 15.75
N ARG A 4 1.14 -14.54 15.76
CA ARG A 4 0.77 -13.24 15.21
C ARG A 4 0.53 -13.41 13.71
N ASP A 5 -0.61 -12.98 13.20
CA ASP A 5 -0.85 -12.91 11.76
C ASP A 5 -0.11 -11.68 11.21
N ASP A 6 1.12 -11.90 10.76
CA ASP A 6 1.99 -10.88 10.18
C ASP A 6 1.74 -10.70 8.66
N GLY A 7 0.75 -11.41 8.09
CA GLY A 7 0.46 -11.39 6.67
C GLY A 7 1.65 -11.84 5.79
N GLY A 8 2.62 -12.57 6.35
CA GLY A 8 3.82 -13.01 5.66
C GLY A 8 4.91 -11.95 5.49
N LEU A 9 4.88 -10.87 6.28
CA LEU A 9 5.96 -9.88 6.33
C LEU A 9 7.17 -10.41 7.13
N GLY A 10 8.38 -10.04 6.71
CA GLY A 10 9.57 -10.30 7.51
C GLY A 10 9.57 -9.54 8.83
N LYS A 11 10.32 -10.02 9.83
CA LYS A 11 10.39 -9.42 11.18
C LYS A 11 10.73 -7.92 11.15
N GLU A 12 11.72 -7.52 10.37
CA GLU A 12 12.15 -6.11 10.29
C GLU A 12 11.09 -5.23 9.62
N GLN A 13 10.48 -5.72 8.53
CA GLN A 13 9.35 -5.07 7.87
C GLN A 13 8.18 -4.88 8.83
N TRP A 14 7.84 -5.92 9.60
CA TRP A 14 6.80 -5.84 10.61
C TRP A 14 7.15 -4.87 11.75
N GLY A 15 8.44 -4.75 12.08
CA GLY A 15 8.97 -3.74 13.00
C GLY A 15 8.64 -2.32 12.54
N VAL A 16 8.86 -2.01 11.26
CA VAL A 16 8.50 -0.72 10.65
C VAL A 16 6.99 -0.46 10.75
N VAL A 17 6.16 -1.46 10.45
CA VAL A 17 4.69 -1.34 10.55
C VAL A 17 4.27 -1.05 11.99
N SER A 18 4.77 -1.82 12.96
CA SER A 18 4.38 -1.68 14.38
C SER A 18 4.87 -0.35 14.96
N ALA A 19 6.06 0.12 14.56
CA ALA A 19 6.59 1.40 15.00
C ALA A 19 5.81 2.59 14.41
N THR A 20 5.28 2.44 13.19
CA THR A 20 4.55 3.50 12.48
C THR A 20 3.08 3.58 12.91
N LEU A 21 2.42 2.41 13.05
CA LEU A 21 0.97 2.32 13.21
C LEU A 21 0.54 1.78 14.57
N GLY A 22 1.46 1.37 15.44
CA GLY A 22 1.12 0.75 16.71
C GLY A 22 0.53 -0.65 16.55
N HIS A 23 -0.62 -0.91 17.16
CA HIS A 23 -1.31 -2.19 17.03
C HIS A 23 -2.05 -2.27 15.69
N VAL A 24 -1.78 -3.32 14.93
CA VAL A 24 -2.30 -3.53 13.58
C VAL A 24 -2.94 -4.90 13.44
N GLU A 25 -4.08 -4.92 12.75
CA GLU A 25 -4.76 -6.13 12.27
C GLU A 25 -4.61 -6.22 10.74
N VAL A 26 -4.30 -7.40 10.20
CA VAL A 26 -4.35 -7.65 8.75
C VAL A 26 -5.79 -7.90 8.35
N VAL A 27 -6.33 -7.03 7.50
CA VAL A 27 -7.73 -7.08 7.04
C VAL A 27 -7.87 -7.90 5.76
N ALA A 28 -6.91 -7.77 4.85
CA ALA A 28 -6.89 -8.51 3.59
C ALA A 28 -5.49 -8.59 2.98
N ASP A 29 -5.19 -9.72 2.34
CA ASP A 29 -4.07 -9.82 1.40
C ASP A 29 -4.56 -9.39 0.00
N MET A 30 -3.98 -8.31 -0.52
CA MET A 30 -4.27 -7.72 -1.84
C MET A 30 -3.13 -8.00 -2.84
N SER A 31 -2.25 -8.96 -2.54
CA SER A 31 -1.12 -9.33 -3.38
C SER A 31 -1.58 -10.07 -4.63
N TRP A 32 -0.88 -9.83 -5.75
CA TRP A 32 -1.14 -10.51 -7.03
C TRP A 32 -0.40 -11.84 -7.18
N GLY A 33 0.57 -12.14 -6.31
CA GLY A 33 1.34 -13.38 -6.35
C GLY A 33 2.28 -13.55 -7.54
N LEU A 34 2.53 -12.49 -8.32
CA LEU A 34 3.35 -12.52 -9.54
C LEU A 34 4.85 -12.34 -9.28
N VAL A 35 5.19 -11.60 -8.23
CA VAL A 35 6.56 -11.31 -7.79
C VAL A 35 6.62 -11.40 -6.26
N ASP A 36 7.79 -11.20 -5.66
CA ASP A 36 8.03 -11.22 -4.22
C ASP A 36 7.42 -10.03 -3.45
N THR A 37 6.46 -9.32 -4.03
CA THR A 37 5.78 -8.18 -3.42
C THR A 37 4.53 -8.63 -2.68
N ARG A 38 4.41 -8.19 -1.44
CA ARG A 38 3.20 -8.29 -0.62
C ARG A 38 2.51 -6.95 -0.57
N VAL A 39 1.19 -6.96 -0.71
CA VAL A 39 0.32 -5.78 -0.54
C VAL A 39 -0.78 -6.17 0.43
N LEU A 40 -0.75 -5.61 1.63
CA LEU A 40 -1.70 -5.91 2.69
C LEU A 40 -2.56 -4.68 2.97
N ARG A 41 -3.86 -4.89 3.15
CA ARG A 41 -4.71 -3.91 3.83
C ARG A 41 -4.64 -4.21 5.32
N VAL A 42 -4.27 -3.21 6.11
CA VAL A 42 -4.19 -3.32 7.57
C VAL A 42 -5.08 -2.26 8.23
N ARG A 43 -5.52 -2.54 9.45
CA ARG A 43 -6.29 -1.60 10.26
C ARG A 43 -5.55 -1.25 11.54
N SER A 44 -5.47 0.05 11.84
CA SER A 44 -4.98 0.58 13.11
C SER A 44 -5.83 1.76 13.55
N GLU A 45 -6.19 1.80 14.84
CA GLU A 45 -6.97 2.88 15.47
C GLU A 45 -8.25 3.25 14.70
N GLY A 46 -8.88 2.28 14.03
CA GLY A 46 -10.11 2.47 13.26
C GLY A 46 -9.91 3.01 11.84
N ALA A 47 -8.67 3.26 11.41
CA ALA A 47 -8.33 3.65 10.04
C ALA A 47 -7.65 2.50 9.27
N ASP A 48 -7.85 2.49 7.94
CA ASP A 48 -7.23 1.50 7.06
C ASP A 48 -6.01 2.08 6.33
N PHE A 49 -4.99 1.23 6.20
CA PHE A 49 -3.73 1.53 5.52
C PHE A 49 -3.38 0.42 4.53
N VAL A 50 -2.53 0.75 3.57
CA VAL A 50 -1.89 -0.22 2.69
C VAL A 50 -0.43 -0.35 3.07
N VAL A 51 0.00 -1.57 3.39
CA VAL A 51 1.40 -1.93 3.55
C VAL A 51 1.85 -2.63 2.28
N LYS A 52 2.86 -2.08 1.62
CA LYS A 52 3.50 -2.72 0.47
C LYS A 52 4.94 -3.03 0.83
N ALA A 53 5.30 -4.31 0.72
CA ALA A 53 6.63 -4.81 1.04
C ALA A 53 7.14 -5.67 -0.10
N ALA A 54 8.45 -5.67 -0.31
CA ALA A 54 9.09 -6.52 -1.32
C ALA A 54 10.34 -7.19 -0.76
N GLY A 55 10.80 -8.26 -1.41
CA GLY A 55 12.04 -8.94 -1.03
C GLY A 55 13.28 -8.08 -1.33
N ALA A 56 14.44 -8.50 -0.79
CA ALA A 56 15.69 -7.73 -0.86
C ALA A 56 16.19 -7.44 -2.29
N CYS A 57 15.87 -8.31 -3.25
CA CYS A 57 16.28 -8.16 -4.65
C CYS A 57 15.35 -7.25 -5.46
N ASN A 58 14.25 -6.77 -4.87
CA ASN A 58 13.28 -5.95 -5.58
C ASN A 58 13.68 -4.47 -5.53
N HIS A 59 14.31 -4.01 -6.60
CA HIS A 59 14.76 -2.62 -6.72
C HIS A 59 13.65 -1.65 -7.15
N HIS A 60 12.42 -2.12 -7.40
CA HIS A 60 11.35 -1.26 -7.89
C HIS A 60 10.67 -0.43 -6.80
N ILE A 61 10.70 -0.89 -5.54
CA ILE A 61 10.06 -0.17 -4.44
C ILE A 61 10.70 1.21 -4.19
N GLY A 62 12.01 1.35 -4.41
CA GLY A 62 12.70 2.63 -4.32
C GLY A 62 12.15 3.67 -5.32
N ARG A 63 11.75 3.25 -6.52
CA ARG A 63 11.12 4.14 -7.52
C ARG A 63 9.74 4.62 -7.06
N GLU A 64 8.99 3.75 -6.40
CA GLU A 64 7.65 4.08 -5.89
C GLU A 64 7.72 5.03 -4.69
N ILE A 65 8.68 4.81 -3.78
CA ILE A 65 8.94 5.75 -2.67
C ILE A 65 9.32 7.13 -3.24
N ASN A 66 10.23 7.18 -4.22
CA ASN A 66 10.60 8.45 -4.88
C ASN A 66 9.37 9.13 -5.52
N ALA A 67 8.47 8.39 -6.15
CA ALA A 67 7.26 8.94 -6.76
C ALA A 67 6.32 9.55 -5.71
N HIS A 68 6.13 8.87 -4.57
CA HIS A 68 5.31 9.38 -3.47
C HIS A 68 5.93 10.60 -2.77
N GLU A 69 7.26 10.67 -2.66
CA GLU A 69 7.96 11.82 -2.04
C GLU A 69 7.97 13.06 -2.94
N THR A 70 7.98 12.89 -4.27
CA THR A 70 8.26 14.00 -5.21
C THR A 70 7.06 14.41 -6.07
N ALA A 71 6.22 13.46 -6.49
CA ALA A 71 5.30 13.66 -7.61
C ALA A 71 3.81 13.61 -7.22
N THR A 72 3.44 13.02 -6.08
CA THR A 72 2.02 12.90 -5.69
C THR A 72 1.46 14.16 -5.04
N ASN A 73 2.29 15.14 -4.68
CA ASN A 73 1.85 16.36 -3.98
C ASN A 73 0.68 17.11 -4.65
N PRO A 74 0.62 17.26 -5.99
CA PRO A 74 -0.53 17.84 -6.67
C PRO A 74 -1.81 16.99 -6.58
N LEU A 75 -1.68 15.66 -6.52
CA LEU A 75 -2.79 14.68 -6.51
C LEU A 75 -3.41 14.50 -5.12
N LEU A 76 -2.68 14.83 -4.04
CA LEU A 76 -3.20 14.82 -2.67
C LEU A 76 -4.37 15.80 -2.47
N ARG A 77 -4.56 16.77 -3.38
CA ARG A 77 -5.61 17.78 -3.27
C ARG A 77 -7.01 17.27 -3.59
N THR A 78 -7.14 16.11 -4.24
CA THR A 78 -8.44 15.59 -4.69
C THR A 78 -8.94 14.40 -3.88
N ASP A 79 -8.26 14.03 -2.78
CA ASP A 79 -8.56 12.85 -1.95
C ASP A 79 -8.69 11.53 -2.75
N SER A 80 -8.18 11.52 -3.99
CA SER A 80 -8.30 10.41 -4.94
C SER A 80 -7.00 9.61 -5.05
N CYS A 81 -6.05 9.87 -4.15
CA CYS A 81 -4.72 9.27 -4.18
C CYS A 81 -4.32 8.88 -2.75
N SER A 82 -3.61 7.76 -2.63
CA SER A 82 -3.05 7.36 -1.35
C SER A 82 -1.93 8.32 -0.94
N ARG A 83 -1.90 8.66 0.35
CA ARG A 83 -0.86 9.50 0.93
C ARG A 83 0.20 8.61 1.57
N LEU A 84 1.47 8.93 1.33
CA LEU A 84 2.58 8.28 2.02
C LEU A 84 2.50 8.58 3.53
N VAL A 85 2.55 7.52 4.34
CA VAL A 85 2.60 7.58 5.80
C VAL A 85 4.03 7.35 6.27
N ALA A 86 4.68 6.31 5.74
CA ALA A 86 6.08 6.00 6.02
C ALA A 86 6.68 5.19 4.85
N ALA A 87 8.00 5.22 4.75
CA ALA A 87 8.75 4.34 3.86
C ALA A 87 10.11 4.01 4.48
N ASP A 88 10.55 2.78 4.27
CA ASP A 88 11.88 2.29 4.64
C ASP A 88 12.48 1.57 3.43
N ARG A 89 13.53 2.18 2.88
CA ARG A 89 14.23 1.68 1.69
C ARG A 89 15.15 0.51 2.01
N GLU A 90 15.68 0.43 3.23
CA GLU A 90 16.56 -0.66 3.64
C GLU A 90 15.76 -1.96 3.75
N HIS A 91 14.53 -1.86 4.26
CA HIS A 91 13.65 -3.00 4.46
C HIS A 91 12.64 -3.22 3.32
N ASN A 92 12.75 -2.45 2.23
CA ASN A 92 11.84 -2.52 1.08
C ASN A 92 10.36 -2.51 1.48
N ILE A 93 9.95 -1.48 2.21
CA ILE A 93 8.57 -1.32 2.67
C ILE A 93 8.09 0.12 2.57
N LEU A 94 6.82 0.30 2.23
CA LEU A 94 6.12 1.57 2.32
C LEU A 94 4.70 1.39 2.85
N ILE A 95 4.20 2.42 3.50
CA ILE A 95 2.89 2.47 4.12
C ILE A 95 2.16 3.70 3.57
N THR A 96 0.94 3.49 3.08
CA THR A 96 0.09 4.58 2.59
C THR A 96 -1.30 4.53 3.22
N THR A 97 -2.04 5.63 3.15
CA THR A 97 -3.47 5.62 3.47
C THR A 97 -4.23 4.73 2.48
N PHE A 98 -5.25 4.02 2.96
CA PHE A 98 -6.12 3.25 2.08
C PHE A 98 -7.04 4.17 1.27
N VAL A 99 -7.18 3.90 -0.04
CA VAL A 99 -8.17 4.56 -0.91
C VAL A 99 -9.39 3.63 -1.02
N PRO A 100 -10.57 4.06 -0.54
CA PRO A 100 -11.78 3.25 -0.65
C PRO A 100 -12.17 2.99 -2.10
N GLY A 101 -12.57 1.76 -2.40
CA GLY A 101 -13.05 1.38 -3.73
C GLY A 101 -12.88 -0.10 -4.01
N SER A 102 -13.13 -0.45 -5.26
CA SER A 102 -12.88 -1.79 -5.80
C SER A 102 -12.16 -1.65 -7.14
N LEU A 103 -11.30 -2.61 -7.45
CA LEU A 103 -10.66 -2.66 -8.77
C LEU A 103 -11.75 -2.78 -9.85
N VAL A 104 -11.56 -2.04 -10.94
CA VAL A 104 -12.46 -2.14 -12.11
C VAL A 104 -12.14 -3.36 -12.98
N GLU A 105 -10.99 -3.99 -12.78
CA GLU A 105 -10.55 -5.18 -13.53
C GLU A 105 -11.61 -6.29 -13.51
N GLY A 106 -11.90 -6.86 -14.68
CA GLY A 106 -12.91 -7.90 -14.86
C GLY A 106 -14.35 -7.38 -14.81
N THR A 107 -14.57 -6.08 -14.61
CA THR A 107 -15.89 -5.44 -14.68
C THR A 107 -16.08 -4.71 -16.00
N SER A 108 -17.33 -4.39 -16.34
CA SER A 108 -17.62 -3.54 -17.51
C SER A 108 -16.98 -2.15 -17.44
N ALA A 109 -16.60 -1.69 -16.24
CA ALA A 109 -15.95 -0.39 -16.05
C ALA A 109 -14.49 -0.38 -16.52
N GLU A 110 -13.82 -1.53 -16.63
CA GLU A 110 -12.41 -1.65 -17.06
C GLU A 110 -12.18 -1.01 -18.44
N LEU A 111 -13.13 -1.20 -19.35
CA LEU A 111 -13.07 -0.67 -20.72
C LEU A 111 -13.90 0.60 -20.91
N SER A 112 -14.51 1.10 -19.83
CA SER A 112 -15.33 2.31 -19.91
C SER A 112 -14.44 3.54 -20.06
N ARG A 113 -14.82 4.45 -20.96
CA ARG A 113 -14.21 5.78 -20.99
C ARG A 113 -14.75 6.55 -19.80
N GLY A 114 -13.87 6.99 -18.90
CA GLY A 114 -14.26 7.85 -17.77
C GLY A 114 -14.94 9.15 -18.23
N PRO A 115 -15.56 9.90 -17.31
CA PRO A 115 -16.14 11.20 -17.64
C PRO A 115 -15.04 12.09 -18.25
N GLN A 116 -15.22 12.52 -19.50
CA GLN A 116 -14.33 13.54 -20.06
C GLN A 116 -14.68 14.85 -19.37
N ALA A 117 -13.74 15.42 -18.61
CA ALA A 117 -13.84 16.80 -18.18
C ALA A 117 -13.97 17.65 -19.45
N GLY A 118 -15.12 18.30 -19.63
CA GLY A 118 -15.38 19.19 -20.75
C GLY A 118 -14.26 20.22 -20.86
N ARG A 119 -13.77 20.40 -22.10
CA ARG A 119 -12.77 21.39 -22.49
C ARG A 119 -13.12 22.81 -22.06
#